data_AF-A0A1K2FAS8-F1
#
_entry.id   AF-A0A1K2FAS8-F1
#
_cell.length_a   1.000
_cell.length_b   1.000
_cell.length_c   1.000
_cell.angle_alpha   90.00
_cell.angle_beta   90.00
_cell.angle_gamma   90.00
#
_symmetry.space_group_name_H-M   'P 1'
#
loop_
_entity.id
_entity.type
_entity.pdbx_description
1 polymer ?
#
loop_
_entity_poly.entity_id
_entity_poly.type
_entity_poly.pdbx_seq_one_letter_code
_entity_poly.pdbx_strand_id
1 'polypeptide(L)'
;MTSPGSSAPGEFAIHHIEGSDADRAAMLTEVGYPTLAALVNAAAPSGVRSTSDLNLPAAPEAAARAELRRICPLTQCTPAPRAATGPGGR
;
A
#
# COMPACT_ATOMS: atom_id res chain seq x y z
N MET A 1 12.33 26.36 6.84
CA MET A 1 10.90 26.02 6.93
C MET A 1 10.58 25.09 5.78
N THR A 2 10.65 23.77 6.00
CA THR A 2 10.39 22.75 4.98
C THR A 2 8.88 22.47 4.95
N SER A 3 8.23 22.78 3.83
CA SER A 3 6.77 22.66 3.67
C SER A 3 6.28 21.22 3.85
N PRO A 4 5.13 20.98 4.51
CA PRO A 4 4.57 19.63 4.61
C PRO A 4 3.78 19.28 3.34
N GLY A 5 4.09 18.13 2.74
CA GLY A 5 3.07 17.29 2.10
C GLY A 5 2.96 17.27 0.57
N SER A 6 4.05 17.40 -0.18
CA SER A 6 4.08 17.01 -1.60
C SER A 6 4.97 15.78 -1.76
N SER A 7 4.43 14.60 -1.45
CA SER A 7 5.13 13.34 -1.66
C SER A 7 5.15 13.03 -3.17
N ALA A 8 6.33 12.83 -3.74
CA ALA A 8 6.50 12.60 -5.17
C ALA A 8 5.91 11.23 -5.59
N PRO A 9 5.52 11.04 -6.87
CA PRO A 9 5.14 9.72 -7.35
C PRO A 9 6.28 8.70 -7.09
N GLY A 10 5.96 7.62 -6.36
CA GLY A 10 6.91 6.58 -5.96
C GLY A 10 7.50 6.72 -4.56
N GLU A 11 7.38 7.89 -3.91
CA GLU A 11 7.88 8.09 -2.55
C GLU A 11 7.14 7.21 -1.53
N PHE A 12 5.83 7.04 -1.68
CA PHE A 12 5.06 6.06 -0.90
C PHE A 12 5.64 4.65 -1.02
N ALA A 13 6.00 4.21 -2.22
CA ALA A 13 6.55 2.87 -2.43
C ALA A 13 7.92 2.69 -1.75
N ILE A 14 8.74 3.75 -1.71
CA ILE A 14 10.04 3.75 -1.04
C ILE A 14 9.87 3.61 0.48
N HIS A 15 8.98 4.39 1.10
CA HIS A 15 8.70 4.28 2.54
C HIS A 15 7.95 2.99 2.90
N HIS A 16 7.12 2.48 1.98
CA HIS A 16 6.32 1.28 2.24
C HIS A 16 7.13 -0.01 2.06
N ILE A 17 8.06 -0.03 1.10
CA ILE A 17 8.98 -1.13 0.85
C ILE A 17 10.30 -0.77 1.51
N GLU A 18 10.33 -0.87 2.84
CA GLU A 18 11.54 -0.68 3.65
C GLU A 18 12.59 -1.72 3.22
N GLY A 19 13.65 -1.27 2.54
CA GLY A 19 14.76 -2.11 2.09
C GLY A 19 15.64 -1.41 1.07
N SER A 20 16.96 -1.42 1.26
CA SER A 20 17.88 -0.81 0.29
C SER A 20 18.07 -1.71 -0.93
N ASP A 21 18.54 -1.13 -2.04
CA ASP A 21 18.93 -1.91 -3.22
C ASP A 21 20.02 -2.95 -2.87
N ALA A 22 20.91 -2.60 -1.94
CA ALA A 22 21.95 -3.50 -1.44
C ALA A 22 21.38 -4.69 -0.65
N ASP A 23 20.39 -4.46 0.22
CA ASP A 23 19.71 -5.53 0.95
C ASP A 23 19.00 -6.48 -0.04
N ARG A 24 18.34 -5.91 -1.06
CA ARG A 24 17.69 -6.71 -2.11
C ARG A 24 18.69 -7.56 -2.89
N ALA A 25 19.85 -7.00 -3.25
CA ALA A 25 20.90 -7.73 -3.94
C ALA A 25 21.49 -8.86 -3.08
N ALA A 26 21.71 -8.60 -1.78
CA ALA A 26 22.17 -9.61 -0.83
C ALA A 26 21.15 -10.75 -0.70
N MET A 27 19.87 -10.42 -0.51
CA MET A 27 18.80 -11.42 -0.44
C MET A 27 18.70 -12.25 -1.72
N LEU A 28 18.78 -11.62 -2.90
CA LEU A 28 18.74 -12.31 -4.19
C LEU A 28 19.92 -13.28 -4.36
N THR A 29 21.10 -12.89 -3.89
CA THR A 29 22.28 -13.76 -3.88
C THR A 29 22.08 -14.97 -2.98
N GLU A 30 21.55 -14.76 -1.77
CA GLU A 30 21.27 -15.83 -0.81
C GLU A 30 20.27 -16.85 -1.36
N VAL A 31 19.22 -16.39 -2.04
CA VAL A 31 18.23 -17.28 -2.66
C VAL A 31 18.67 -17.83 -4.02
N GLY A 32 19.84 -17.43 -4.53
CA GLY A 32 20.43 -17.94 -5.76
C GLY A 32 19.80 -17.43 -7.07
N TYR A 33 19.13 -16.26 -7.05
CA TYR A 33 18.51 -15.68 -8.23
C TYR A 33 19.19 -14.38 -8.65
N PRO A 34 19.46 -14.16 -9.95
CA PRO A 34 20.18 -12.97 -10.43
C PRO A 34 19.33 -11.70 -10.40
N THR A 35 18.00 -11.84 -10.41
CA THR A 35 17.06 -10.70 -10.43
C THR A 35 15.77 -11.06 -9.72
N LEU A 36 15.05 -10.04 -9.24
CA LEU A 36 13.70 -10.21 -8.70
C LEU A 36 12.75 -10.82 -9.74
N ALA A 37 12.88 -10.44 -11.02
CA ALA A 37 12.08 -11.01 -12.10
C ALA A 37 12.32 -12.53 -12.26
N ALA A 38 13.58 -12.98 -12.16
CA ALA A 38 13.92 -14.41 -12.21
C ALA A 38 13.36 -15.18 -11.01
N LEU A 39 13.48 -14.61 -9.80
CA LEU A 39 12.87 -15.19 -8.60
C LEU A 39 11.36 -15.30 -8.74
N VAL A 40 10.69 -14.22 -9.17
CA VAL A 40 9.26 -14.22 -9.40
C VAL A 40 8.93 -15.32 -10.40
N ASN A 41 9.59 -15.37 -11.58
CA ASN A 41 9.43 -16.41 -12.62
C ASN A 41 9.45 -17.84 -12.09
N ALA A 42 10.33 -18.15 -11.15
CA ALA A 42 10.38 -19.45 -10.50
C ALA A 42 9.23 -19.67 -9.49
N ALA A 43 8.84 -18.64 -8.74
CA ALA A 43 7.84 -18.75 -7.68
C ALA A 43 6.38 -18.80 -8.18
N ALA A 44 6.05 -18.09 -9.26
CA ALA A 44 4.70 -18.03 -9.81
C ALA A 44 4.66 -18.52 -11.26
N PRO A 45 4.11 -19.70 -11.57
CA PRO A 45 4.04 -20.23 -12.93
C PRO A 45 3.30 -19.28 -13.89
N SER A 46 3.69 -19.25 -15.17
CA SER A 46 3.13 -18.34 -16.17
C SER A 46 1.62 -18.47 -16.37
N GLY A 47 1.05 -19.66 -16.15
CA GLY A 47 -0.38 -19.92 -16.34
C GLY A 47 -1.32 -19.20 -15.37
N VAL A 48 -0.80 -18.67 -14.26
CA VAL A 48 -1.59 -17.93 -13.24
C VAL A 48 -1.23 -16.45 -13.16
N ARG A 49 -0.40 -15.95 -14.08
CA ARG A 49 0.03 -14.55 -14.07
C ARG A 49 -0.78 -13.68 -15.00
N SER A 50 -0.96 -12.44 -14.59
CA SER A 50 -1.34 -11.36 -15.50
C SER A 50 -0.24 -11.16 -16.54
N THR A 51 -0.64 -11.10 -17.82
CA THR A 51 0.24 -10.83 -18.97
C THR A 51 0.24 -9.35 -19.36
N SER A 52 -0.47 -8.52 -18.62
CA SER A 52 -0.62 -7.09 -18.88
C SER A 52 -0.45 -6.32 -17.59
N ASP A 53 0.07 -5.10 -17.71
CA ASP A 53 0.18 -4.19 -16.59
C ASP A 53 -1.18 -3.89 -15.97
N LEU A 54 -1.18 -3.57 -14.68
CA LEU A 54 -2.38 -3.16 -13.99
C LEU A 54 -2.82 -1.79 -14.52
N ASN A 55 -4.06 -1.73 -15.03
CA ASN A 55 -4.67 -0.48 -15.49
C ASN A 55 -5.20 0.33 -14.30
N LEU A 56 -4.28 0.90 -13.51
CA LEU A 56 -4.59 1.68 -12.32
C LEU A 56 -4.25 3.17 -12.53
N PRO A 57 -5.04 4.09 -11.94
CA PRO A 57 -4.70 5.51 -11.96
C PRO A 57 -3.43 5.78 -11.14
N ALA A 58 -2.70 6.84 -11.51
CA ALA A 58 -1.61 7.32 -10.68
C ALA A 58 -2.13 7.75 -9.30
N ALA A 59 -1.54 7.19 -8.24
CA ALA A 59 -1.99 7.41 -6.86
C ALA A 59 -0.85 7.95 -5.98
N PRO A 60 -0.42 9.21 -6.15
CA PRO A 60 0.49 9.83 -5.20
C PRO A 60 -0.22 10.00 -3.85
N GLU A 61 0.51 9.80 -2.76
CA GLU A 61 -0.06 9.70 -1.40
C GLU A 61 -0.94 10.90 -1.04
N ALA A 62 -0.47 12.11 -1.35
CA ALA A 62 -1.20 13.35 -1.05
C ALA A 62 -2.55 13.43 -1.80
N ALA A 63 -2.59 13.03 -3.07
CA ALA A 63 -3.82 13.03 -3.86
C ALA A 63 -4.78 11.93 -3.37
N ALA A 64 -4.26 10.74 -3.06
CA ALA A 64 -5.06 9.66 -2.50
C ALA A 64 -5.72 10.08 -1.18
N ARG A 65 -4.98 10.72 -0.26
CA ARG A 65 -5.52 11.21 1.01
C ARG A 65 -6.56 12.33 0.83
N ALA A 66 -6.35 13.24 -0.13
CA ALA A 66 -7.32 14.29 -0.45
C ALA A 66 -8.63 13.69 -1.00
N GLU A 67 -8.52 12.71 -1.90
CA GLU A 67 -9.65 12.00 -2.47
C GLU A 67 -10.45 11.25 -1.39
N LEU A 68 -9.76 10.56 -0.48
CA LEU A 68 -10.41 9.87 0.64
C LEU A 68 -11.23 10.83 1.53
N ARG A 69 -10.71 12.03 1.81
CA ARG A 69 -11.45 13.05 2.57
C ARG A 69 -12.66 13.59 1.80
N ARG A 70 -12.58 13.65 0.47
CA ARG A 70 -13.68 14.07 -0.41
C ARG A 70 -14.80 13.03 -0.42
N ILE A 71 -14.46 11.74 -0.56
CA ILE A 71 -15.46 10.67 -0.66
C ILE A 71 -16.03 10.25 0.69
N CYS A 72 -15.32 10.52 1.80
CA CYS A 72 -15.78 10.17 3.13
C CYS A 72 -15.71 11.36 4.10
N PRO A 73 -16.74 12.23 4.12
CA PRO A 73 -16.73 13.40 4.99
C PRO A 73 -16.99 13.07 6.48
N LEU A 74 -17.38 11.84 6.85
CA LEU A 74 -18.02 11.59 8.16
C LEU A 74 -17.64 10.31 8.94
N THR A 75 -16.71 9.45 8.51
CA THR A 75 -16.38 8.27 9.35
C THR A 75 -15.39 8.59 10.47
N GLN A 76 -15.94 9.10 11.56
CA GLN A 76 -15.63 8.84 12.98
C GLN A 76 -14.20 9.10 13.51
N CYS A 77 -13.98 10.36 13.94
CA CYS A 77 -13.14 10.71 15.09
C CYS A 77 -14.01 11.42 16.15
N THR A 78 -15.06 10.74 16.59
CA THR A 78 -15.88 11.16 17.74
C THR A 78 -16.12 9.91 18.56
N PRO A 79 -15.75 9.86 19.86
CA PRO A 79 -16.13 8.73 20.69
C PRO A 79 -17.66 8.67 20.73
N ALA A 80 -18.25 7.55 20.30
CA ALA A 80 -19.69 7.35 20.33
C ALA A 80 -20.22 7.58 21.78
N PRO A 81 -21.36 8.27 21.98
CA PRO A 81 -21.97 8.32 23.30
C PRO A 81 -22.37 6.89 23.72
N ARG A 82 -22.04 6.50 24.97
CA ARG A 82 -22.35 5.19 25.57
C ARG A 82 -23.79 4.80 25.26
N ALA A 83 -23.97 3.78 24.41
CA ALA A 83 -25.29 3.27 24.05
C ALA A 83 -26.02 2.77 25.32
N ALA A 84 -27.05 3.50 25.74
CA ALA A 84 -28.03 3.01 26.71
C ALA A 84 -29.12 2.27 25.93
N THR A 85 -28.90 1.01 25.61
CA THR A 85 -29.97 0.11 25.12
C THR A 85 -30.25 -0.89 26.23
N GLY A 86 -31.38 -0.72 26.91
CA GLY A 86 -31.89 -1.68 27.91
C GLY A 86 -32.32 -2.99 27.24
N PRO A 87 -32.33 -4.11 27.98
CA PRO A 87 -32.59 -5.42 27.39
C PRO A 87 -34.06 -5.54 26.99
N GLY A 88 -34.30 -5.88 25.72
CA GLY A 88 -35.60 -6.24 25.18
C GLY A 88 -36.22 -7.39 25.94
N GLY A 89 -37.52 -7.24 26.23
CA GLY A 89 -38.32 -8.20 26.98
C GLY A 89 -38.47 -9.55 26.30
N ARG A 90 -38.69 -10.55 27.15
CA ARG A 90 -39.42 -11.78 26.90
C ARG A 90 -40.33 -12.04 28.08
#